data_AF-A0A9X8CTZ3-F1
#
_entry.id   AF-A0A9X8CTZ3-F1
#
_cell.length_a   1.000
_cell.length_b   1.000
_cell.length_c   1.000
_cell.angle_alpha   90.00
_cell.angle_beta   90.00
_cell.angle_gamma   90.00
#
_symmetry.space_group_name_H-M   'P 1'
#
loop_
_entity.id
_entity.type
_entity.pdbx_description
1 polymer ?
#
loop_
_entity_poly.entity_id
_entity_poly.type
_entity_poly.pdbx_seq_one_letter_code
_entity_poly.pdbx_strand_id
1 'polypeptide(L)'
;MKAKKTVCIYWLILVVVFGCIIGARSTEIKVEAAERTVRFWDNSGNYLQKSGGNWYLKDSNKRKLTGLRYLSIPKTEFLKTGFYMFDKNGKLLRKQSVYYFDKKTVSGVRFDKYHITDSNGRISKGERGFVNIAEQKVRGKKIIAGIYYVEAYGKLADRGTVRYIRQRRFGGRNFKGGYYYFYGTGRICMCPSFHKVNKTVQGKKFNGIYYFGNDNGRMVQKAGWVTCEGQQYYVDQNGKMLVNRWKDGYYLKSNGTIAKNMKTPDGQYVDWQGRKSTRSEYALSAFKSELESFVSAYGGDWSVYIKDLKTGNVVNINDREMYPASTIKAFVMASVYDQIRQGKMQYSSGVYSLLWDMITVSDNECYNELVRRQGGGSFVGGTAVVNQYLRKNGYKNTGCHSSLHPSSSAWSSDGWRNTASAKDCGILLEKIYRGQCVSQQYSREMLNLLLHQTKRYKIPSGLPTGIVCANKTGETSSVQHDMAIVYGKKTNYVLCIFSEGASEDHLLYGIRSISSRVYQYLNK
;
A
#
# COMPACT_ATOMS: atom_id res chain seq x y z
N MET A 1 11.92 39.75 -40.61
CA MET A 1 13.27 40.08 -40.13
C MET A 1 13.98 38.80 -39.74
N LYS A 2 15.09 38.50 -40.41
CA LYS A 2 15.80 37.21 -40.39
C LYS A 2 16.61 37.04 -39.10
N ALA A 3 16.55 35.83 -38.56
CA ALA A 3 17.43 35.32 -37.52
C ALA A 3 18.78 34.89 -38.10
N LYS A 4 19.86 35.01 -37.31
CA LYS A 4 21.06 34.17 -37.44
C LYS A 4 21.49 33.67 -36.06
N LYS A 5 21.44 32.34 -35.91
CA LYS A 5 22.06 31.55 -34.85
C LYS A 5 23.50 31.23 -35.27
N THR A 6 24.42 31.20 -34.32
CA THR A 6 25.72 30.53 -34.48
C THR A 6 25.91 29.55 -33.33
N VAL A 7 26.11 28.30 -33.70
CA VAL A 7 26.41 27.14 -32.87
C VAL A 7 27.93 26.94 -32.90
N CYS A 8 28.56 26.58 -31.79
CA CYS A 8 29.86 25.89 -31.81
C CYS A 8 29.90 24.84 -30.70
N ILE A 9 30.14 23.62 -31.17
CA ILE A 9 30.23 22.35 -30.46
C ILE A 9 31.71 22.11 -30.12
N TYR A 10 32.03 21.61 -28.93
CA TYR A 10 33.33 20.99 -28.65
C TYR A 10 33.14 19.56 -28.16
N TRP A 11 33.83 18.64 -28.84
CA TRP A 11 33.83 17.20 -28.68
C TRP A 11 34.75 16.73 -27.54
N LEU A 12 34.36 15.63 -26.89
CA LEU A 12 35.19 14.76 -26.06
C LEU A 12 36.16 13.93 -26.93
N ILE A 13 37.32 13.54 -26.39
CA ILE A 13 37.89 12.17 -26.44
C ILE A 13 39.10 12.07 -25.48
N LEU A 14 39.29 10.87 -24.94
CA LEU A 14 40.13 10.45 -23.81
C LEU A 14 41.02 9.30 -24.32
N VAL A 15 42.36 9.33 -24.18
CA VAL A 15 43.25 8.13 -24.31
C VAL A 15 44.47 8.25 -23.40
N VAL A 16 44.96 7.09 -23.01
CA VAL A 16 45.80 6.67 -21.87
C VAL A 16 47.16 6.14 -22.37
N VAL A 17 48.24 6.49 -21.65
CA VAL A 17 49.46 5.68 -21.33
C VAL A 17 50.76 5.66 -22.20
N PHE A 18 51.86 5.54 -21.42
CA PHE A 18 53.24 5.06 -21.60
C PHE A 18 54.38 6.07 -21.83
N GLY A 19 55.39 6.00 -20.96
CA GLY A 19 56.52 6.90 -20.86
C GLY A 19 57.79 6.44 -21.58
N CYS A 20 58.77 7.35 -21.65
CA CYS A 20 60.20 7.06 -21.73
C CYS A 20 61.00 8.34 -21.44
N ILE A 21 62.20 8.11 -20.92
CA ILE A 21 63.18 9.01 -20.31
C ILE A 21 63.90 9.86 -21.35
N ILE A 22 63.97 11.20 -21.16
CA ILE A 22 65.15 12.02 -21.52
C ILE A 22 65.29 13.12 -20.45
N GLY A 23 66.47 13.16 -19.82
CA GLY A 23 66.81 14.09 -18.76
C GLY A 23 67.03 15.51 -19.28
N ALA A 24 66.36 16.46 -18.64
CA ALA A 24 66.76 17.85 -18.60
C ALA A 24 66.97 18.21 -17.12
N ARG A 25 68.21 18.58 -16.76
CA ARG A 25 68.52 19.19 -15.47
C ARG A 25 67.74 20.50 -15.37
N SER A 26 66.58 20.50 -14.71
CA SER A 26 65.99 21.74 -14.22
C SER A 26 66.61 22.02 -12.85
N THR A 27 67.37 23.11 -12.79
CA THR A 27 67.77 23.73 -11.54
C THR A 27 66.52 24.05 -10.73
N GLU A 28 66.33 23.36 -9.60
CA GLU A 28 65.36 23.74 -8.58
C GLU A 28 65.72 25.14 -8.08
N ILE A 29 65.05 26.16 -8.62
CA ILE A 29 64.92 27.44 -7.95
C ILE A 29 63.97 27.19 -6.78
N LYS A 30 64.54 26.89 -5.59
CA LYS A 30 63.81 27.00 -4.32
C LYS A 30 63.47 28.47 -4.11
N VAL A 31 62.30 28.87 -4.59
CA VAL A 31 61.65 30.08 -4.12
C VAL A 31 61.27 29.82 -2.66
N GLU A 32 62.08 30.30 -1.72
CA GLU A 32 61.69 30.39 -0.31
C GLU A 32 60.39 31.18 -0.23
N ALA A 33 59.29 30.48 0.07
CA ALA A 33 58.02 31.11 0.33
C ALA A 33 58.18 31.97 1.59
N ALA A 34 58.26 33.30 1.43
CA ALA A 34 58.29 34.25 2.53
C ALA A 34 57.28 33.85 3.62
N GLU A 35 57.78 33.57 4.83
CA GLU A 35 56.96 33.15 5.97
C GLU A 35 55.95 34.25 6.30
N ARG A 36 54.69 34.07 5.89
CA ARG A 36 53.62 34.99 6.28
C ARG A 36 53.21 34.71 7.72
N THR A 37 53.45 35.66 8.62
CA THR A 37 52.95 35.64 9.99
C THR A 37 51.75 36.57 10.18
N VAL A 38 50.72 36.12 10.89
CA VAL A 38 49.57 36.95 11.31
C VAL A 38 49.54 37.00 12.83
N ARG A 39 49.77 38.19 13.41
CA ARG A 39 49.77 38.42 14.86
C ARG A 39 48.37 38.70 15.39
N PHE A 40 48.14 38.36 16.66
CA PHE A 40 46.87 38.59 17.32
C PHE A 40 46.78 40.02 17.88
N TRP A 41 45.57 40.55 17.99
CA TRP A 41 45.24 41.86 18.55
C TRP A 41 45.08 41.88 20.07
N ASP A 42 45.16 40.73 20.73
CA ASP A 42 44.86 40.57 22.17
C ASP A 42 46.10 40.65 23.08
N ASN A 43 47.22 41.19 22.57
CA ASN A 43 48.51 41.29 23.27
C ASN A 43 49.08 39.96 23.81
N SER A 44 48.51 38.81 23.44
CA SER A 44 48.96 37.49 23.93
C SER A 44 50.33 37.06 23.39
N GLY A 45 50.84 37.76 22.36
CA GLY A 45 52.02 37.33 21.61
C GLY A 45 51.78 36.11 20.71
N ASN A 46 50.56 35.57 20.67
CA ASN A 46 50.20 34.49 19.76
C ASN A 46 50.25 34.94 18.30
N TYR A 47 50.65 34.03 17.43
CA TYR A 47 50.70 34.28 16.00
C TYR A 47 50.40 33.02 15.19
N LEU A 48 49.86 33.24 14.00
CA LEU A 48 49.72 32.21 12.97
C LEU A 48 50.90 32.31 12.01
N GLN A 49 51.60 31.21 11.80
CA GLN A 49 52.70 31.11 10.83
C GLN A 49 52.25 30.27 9.64
N LYS A 50 52.41 30.80 8.42
CA LYS A 50 52.22 30.04 7.19
C LYS A 50 53.48 29.22 6.90
N SER A 51 53.31 27.91 6.73
CA SER A 51 54.37 27.01 6.28
C SER A 51 53.78 26.06 5.24
N GLY A 52 54.29 26.17 4.00
CA GLY A 52 53.66 25.60 2.82
C GLY A 52 52.22 26.08 2.63
N GLY A 53 51.30 25.15 2.35
CA GLY A 53 49.86 25.42 2.22
C GLY A 53 49.09 25.55 3.55
N ASN A 54 49.76 25.42 4.71
CA ASN A 54 49.11 25.28 6.01
C ASN A 54 49.43 26.45 6.96
N TRP A 55 48.55 26.65 7.94
CA TRP A 55 48.71 27.64 9.00
C TRP A 55 48.91 26.94 10.34
N TYR A 56 49.88 27.40 11.12
CA TYR A 56 50.20 26.84 12.43
C TYR A 56 50.05 27.91 13.50
N LEU A 57 49.36 27.60 14.60
CA LEU A 57 49.22 28.50 15.74
C LEU A 57 50.36 28.28 16.73
N LYS A 58 51.06 29.37 17.05
CA LYS A 58 52.16 29.39 18.00
C LYS A 58 51.98 30.48 19.04
N ASP A 59 52.49 30.24 20.24
CA ASP A 59 52.63 31.26 21.28
C ASP A 59 53.91 32.10 21.09
N SER A 60 54.11 33.10 21.96
CA SER A 60 55.30 33.96 21.95
C SER A 60 56.63 33.19 22.09
N ASN A 61 56.60 32.00 22.70
CA ASN A 61 57.74 31.11 22.88
C ASN A 61 57.89 30.11 21.73
N LYS A 62 57.23 30.33 20.59
CA LYS A 62 57.21 29.48 19.40
C LYS A 62 56.60 28.08 19.64
N ARG A 63 55.93 27.83 20.77
CA ARG A 63 55.28 26.55 21.09
C ARG A 63 53.96 26.43 20.34
N LYS A 64 53.68 25.24 19.82
CA LYS A 64 52.45 24.95 19.06
C LYS A 64 51.24 24.87 19.99
N LEU A 65 50.16 25.58 19.66
CA LEU A 65 48.88 25.53 20.39
C LEU A 65 47.86 24.65 19.65
N THR A 66 47.11 23.83 20.38
CA THR A 66 46.26 22.77 19.81
C THR A 66 44.79 22.85 20.24
N GLY A 67 43.88 22.16 19.55
CA GLY A 67 42.45 22.11 19.87
C GLY A 67 41.69 23.41 19.57
N LEU A 68 40.53 23.59 20.21
CA LEU A 68 39.69 24.79 20.02
C LEU A 68 40.41 26.04 20.56
N ARG A 69 40.55 27.07 19.73
CA ARG A 69 41.16 28.37 20.07
C ARG A 69 40.38 29.52 19.46
N TYR A 70 40.36 30.64 20.15
CA TYR A 70 39.82 31.90 19.62
C TYR A 70 40.96 32.68 18.95
N LEU A 71 40.76 33.05 17.69
CA LEU A 71 41.68 33.89 16.93
C LEU A 71 41.19 35.33 17.00
N SER A 72 41.89 36.17 17.76
CA SER A 72 41.71 37.62 17.76
C SER A 72 42.64 38.23 16.72
N ILE A 73 42.29 38.17 15.44
CA ILE A 73 43.18 38.54 14.32
C ILE A 73 42.49 39.53 13.36
N PRO A 74 43.28 40.32 12.60
CA PRO A 74 42.75 41.12 11.50
C PRO A 74 42.01 40.26 10.47
N LYS A 75 40.95 40.84 9.89
CA LYS A 75 40.23 40.21 8.78
C LYS A 75 41.18 40.11 7.59
N THR A 76 41.55 38.89 7.22
CA THR A 76 42.27 38.60 5.98
C THR A 76 41.30 38.01 4.95
N GLU A 77 41.79 37.80 3.73
CA GLU A 77 41.03 37.14 2.66
C GLU A 77 40.58 35.71 3.05
N PHE A 78 41.37 35.01 3.87
CA PHE A 78 41.20 33.58 4.17
C PHE A 78 40.98 33.27 5.66
N LEU A 79 41.23 34.20 6.59
CA LEU A 79 41.01 34.06 8.03
C LEU A 79 40.29 35.27 8.60
N LYS A 80 39.41 35.02 9.58
CA LYS A 80 38.61 36.05 10.24
C LYS A 80 38.62 35.77 11.74
N THR A 81 38.38 36.78 12.55
CA THR A 81 38.22 36.63 14.01
C THR A 81 37.19 35.55 14.34
N GLY A 82 37.50 34.58 15.21
CA GLY A 82 36.54 33.52 15.54
C GLY A 82 37.19 32.30 16.16
N PHE A 83 36.41 31.25 16.37
CA PHE A 83 36.91 30.01 16.96
C PHE A 83 37.34 29.03 15.87
N TYR A 84 38.50 28.41 16.03
CA TYR A 84 39.06 27.47 15.08
C TYR A 84 39.61 26.24 15.80
N MET A 85 39.69 25.14 15.07
CA MET A 85 40.27 23.89 15.55
C MET A 85 41.70 23.73 15.02
N PHE A 86 42.61 23.36 15.92
CA PHE A 86 44.00 23.03 15.61
C PHE A 86 44.27 21.56 15.95
N ASP A 87 45.00 20.85 15.10
CA ASP A 87 45.40 19.47 15.37
C ASP A 87 46.49 19.38 16.45
N LYS A 88 46.97 18.15 16.74
CA LYS A 88 48.03 17.89 17.73
C LYS A 88 49.37 18.57 17.40
N ASN A 89 49.58 18.96 16.14
CA ASN A 89 50.79 19.63 15.66
C ASN A 89 50.60 21.15 15.55
N GLY A 90 49.49 21.69 16.06
CA GLY A 90 49.12 23.09 15.99
C GLY A 90 48.72 23.55 14.59
N LYS A 91 48.43 22.62 13.66
CA LYS A 91 47.98 22.94 12.30
C LYS A 91 46.49 23.29 12.31
N LEU A 92 46.14 24.38 11.62
CA LEU A 92 44.78 24.83 11.44
C LEU A 92 43.96 23.85 10.58
N LEU A 93 42.80 23.41 11.09
CA LEU A 93 41.86 22.56 10.37
C LEU A 93 40.87 23.39 9.54
N ARG A 94 41.14 23.52 8.24
CA ARG A 94 40.36 24.36 7.29
C ARG A 94 39.34 23.55 6.49
N LYS A 95 38.36 22.96 7.18
CA LYS A 95 37.22 22.31 6.53
C LYS A 95 35.98 22.38 7.42
N GLN A 96 34.82 22.30 6.80
CA GLN A 96 33.57 22.06 7.52
C GLN A 96 33.63 20.69 8.20
N SER A 97 33.44 20.66 9.50
CA SER A 97 33.51 19.44 10.31
C SER A 97 32.68 19.63 11.57
N VAL A 98 32.11 18.53 12.06
CA VAL A 98 31.40 18.49 13.32
C VAL A 98 32.36 18.05 14.41
N TYR A 99 32.43 18.84 15.47
CA TYR A 99 33.21 18.57 16.66
C TYR A 99 32.28 18.35 17.85
N TYR A 100 32.69 17.48 18.77
CA TYR A 100 32.03 17.33 20.06
C TYR A 100 32.87 18.02 21.14
N PHE A 101 32.22 18.84 21.96
CA PHE A 101 32.82 19.49 23.12
C PHE A 101 32.10 19.05 24.40
N ASP A 102 32.86 18.72 25.44
CA ASP A 102 32.31 18.46 26.78
C ASP A 102 32.45 19.71 27.63
N LYS A 103 31.40 20.55 27.64
CA LYS A 103 31.29 21.79 28.43
C LYS A 103 32.55 22.68 28.41
N LYS A 104 33.22 22.79 27.27
CA LYS A 104 34.49 23.52 27.13
C LYS A 104 34.24 25.02 26.98
N THR A 105 34.89 25.85 27.80
CA THR A 105 34.82 27.31 27.66
C THR A 105 36.09 27.85 26.98
N VAL A 106 35.92 28.67 25.96
CA VAL A 106 37.01 29.39 25.27
C VAL A 106 36.57 30.82 25.04
N SER A 107 37.38 31.81 25.43
CA SER A 107 37.09 33.24 25.24
C SER A 107 35.65 33.63 25.67
N GLY A 108 35.25 33.20 26.87
CA GLY A 108 33.91 33.46 27.43
C GLY A 108 32.74 32.69 26.80
N VAL A 109 32.97 31.90 25.75
CA VAL A 109 31.93 31.11 25.08
C VAL A 109 32.02 29.65 25.50
N ARG A 110 30.89 29.12 26.00
CA ARG A 110 30.75 27.71 26.37
C ARG A 110 30.31 26.87 25.17
N PHE A 111 31.13 25.89 24.81
CA PHE A 111 30.90 24.88 23.79
C PHE A 111 30.48 23.57 24.45
N ASP A 112 29.34 23.03 24.05
CA ASP A 112 28.77 21.81 24.62
C ASP A 112 28.06 21.00 23.54
N LYS A 113 28.35 19.70 23.52
CA LYS A 113 27.90 18.73 22.51
C LYS A 113 28.43 19.06 21.12
N TYR A 114 27.61 18.89 20.08
CA TYR A 114 28.01 18.93 18.68
C TYR A 114 27.97 20.35 18.13
N HIS A 115 29.07 20.79 17.54
CA HIS A 115 29.20 22.08 16.86
C HIS A 115 29.82 21.88 15.48
N ILE A 116 29.33 22.60 14.49
CA ILE A 116 29.86 22.58 13.12
C ILE A 116 30.66 23.84 12.82
N THR A 117 31.75 23.68 12.08
CA THR A 117 32.50 24.78 11.46
C THR A 117 31.91 25.17 10.10
N ASP A 118 32.13 26.42 9.69
CA ASP A 118 31.88 26.86 8.31
C ASP A 118 32.84 26.15 7.33
N SER A 119 32.70 26.45 6.02
CA SER A 119 33.54 25.86 4.97
C SER A 119 35.04 26.11 5.15
N ASN A 120 35.44 27.12 5.93
CA ASN A 120 36.82 27.48 6.21
C ASN A 120 37.31 26.99 7.59
N GLY A 121 36.51 26.21 8.33
CA GLY A 121 36.91 25.68 9.64
C GLY A 121 36.65 26.63 10.82
N ARG A 122 35.91 27.73 10.60
CA ARG A 122 35.60 28.73 11.64
C ARG A 122 34.27 28.42 12.31
N ILE A 123 34.19 28.65 13.62
CA ILE A 123 32.94 28.77 14.37
C ILE A 123 32.78 30.23 14.77
N SER A 124 31.61 30.82 14.48
CA SER A 124 31.32 32.22 14.81
C SER A 124 29.92 32.35 15.43
N LYS A 125 29.66 33.48 16.10
CA LYS A 125 28.34 33.79 16.68
C LYS A 125 27.24 33.88 15.60
N GLY A 126 27.62 34.19 14.35
CA GLY A 126 26.78 34.82 13.33
C GLY A 126 25.99 33.91 12.38
N GLU A 127 25.98 32.58 12.54
CA GLU A 127 25.31 31.69 11.58
C GLU A 127 24.27 30.81 12.28
N ARG A 128 23.09 31.37 12.53
CA ARG A 128 21.89 30.55 12.80
C ARG A 128 21.26 30.21 11.46
N GLY A 129 21.01 28.94 11.18
CA GLY A 129 20.40 28.61 9.90
C GLY A 129 20.61 27.17 9.45
N PHE A 130 20.58 26.98 8.14
CA PHE A 130 20.78 25.67 7.54
C PHE A 130 22.21 25.44 7.16
N VAL A 131 22.68 24.24 7.47
CA VAL A 131 23.98 23.73 7.06
C VAL A 131 23.77 22.34 6.47
N ASN A 132 24.39 22.08 5.32
CA ASN A 132 24.51 20.72 4.83
C ASN A 132 25.68 20.07 5.56
N ILE A 133 25.41 18.92 6.18
CA ILE A 133 26.43 18.15 6.87
C ILE A 133 26.65 16.88 6.07
N ALA A 134 27.89 16.64 5.67
CA ALA A 134 28.30 15.35 5.10
C ALA A 134 28.36 14.29 6.20
N GLU A 135 28.24 13.02 5.79
CA GLU A 135 28.37 11.91 6.73
C GLU A 135 29.74 11.91 7.40
N GLN A 136 29.76 11.78 8.73
CA GLN A 136 31.00 11.75 9.51
C GLN A 136 30.81 11.01 10.84
N LYS A 137 31.90 10.49 11.40
CA LYS A 137 31.91 9.83 12.71
C LYS A 137 32.56 10.74 13.74
N VAL A 138 31.83 11.07 14.81
CA VAL A 138 32.29 11.99 15.87
C VAL A 138 32.08 11.32 17.22
N ARG A 139 33.17 11.05 17.95
CA ARG A 139 33.17 10.28 19.22
C ARG A 139 32.38 8.96 19.12
N GLY A 140 32.64 8.16 18.09
CA GLY A 140 31.94 6.90 17.87
C GLY A 140 30.52 7.03 17.28
N LYS A 141 29.86 8.19 17.40
CA LYS A 141 28.52 8.44 16.85
C LYS A 141 28.57 8.80 15.37
N LYS A 142 27.72 8.15 14.57
CA LYS A 142 27.49 8.49 13.16
C LYS A 142 26.61 9.75 13.06
N ILE A 143 27.14 10.81 12.45
CA ILE A 143 26.39 11.98 12.01
C ILE A 143 25.97 11.69 10.57
N ILE A 144 24.66 11.50 10.36
CA ILE A 144 24.12 11.13 9.05
C ILE A 144 24.11 12.36 8.14
N ALA A 145 24.44 12.18 6.86
CA ALA A 145 24.36 13.25 5.88
C ALA A 145 22.97 13.89 5.83
N GLY A 146 22.90 15.21 5.67
CA GLY A 146 21.63 15.92 5.50
C GLY A 146 21.68 17.40 5.84
N ILE A 147 20.49 18.01 5.88
CA ILE A 147 20.31 19.41 6.23
C ILE A 147 20.05 19.51 7.73
N TYR A 148 20.82 20.34 8.41
CA TYR A 148 20.72 20.57 9.84
C TYR A 148 20.38 22.02 10.12
N TYR A 149 19.58 22.25 11.16
CA TYR A 149 19.45 23.57 11.76
C TYR A 149 20.52 23.74 12.83
N VAL A 150 21.28 24.83 12.72
CA VAL A 150 22.34 25.19 13.65
C VAL A 150 21.98 26.48 14.38
N GLU A 151 22.32 26.51 15.67
CA GLU A 151 22.16 27.66 16.55
C GLU A 151 23.45 28.50 16.57
N ALA A 152 23.51 29.51 17.43
CA ALA A 152 24.70 30.35 17.56
C ALA A 152 25.95 29.48 17.84
N TYR A 153 27.10 29.91 17.32
CA TYR A 153 28.35 29.16 17.42
C TYR A 153 28.27 27.75 16.80
N GLY A 154 27.48 27.59 15.73
CA GLY A 154 27.40 26.34 14.97
C GLY A 154 26.84 25.16 15.77
N LYS A 155 26.19 25.41 16.91
CA LYS A 155 25.67 24.33 17.77
C LYS A 155 24.55 23.58 17.04
N LEU A 156 24.69 22.26 16.89
CA LEU A 156 23.60 21.43 16.38
C LEU A 156 22.51 21.34 17.45
N ALA A 157 21.25 21.50 17.06
CA ALA A 157 20.15 21.39 18.02
C ALA A 157 20.13 20.00 18.67
N ASP A 158 19.95 19.96 20.00
CA ASP A 158 19.98 18.74 20.81
C ASP A 158 18.59 18.32 21.33
N ARG A 159 17.53 19.00 20.86
CA ARG A 159 16.13 18.71 21.15
C ARG A 159 15.29 18.81 19.88
N GLY A 160 14.40 17.84 19.70
CA GLY A 160 13.50 17.82 18.56
C GLY A 160 12.51 18.99 18.65
N THR A 161 12.29 19.69 17.54
CA THR A 161 11.37 20.83 17.52
C THR A 161 10.85 21.13 16.12
N VAL A 162 9.64 21.66 16.06
CA VAL A 162 9.13 22.33 14.86
C VAL A 162 9.77 23.72 14.72
N ARG A 163 10.08 24.13 13.49
CA ARG A 163 10.52 25.49 13.13
C ARG A 163 9.80 25.94 11.87
N TYR A 164 9.54 27.24 11.76
CA TYR A 164 9.05 27.84 10.53
C TYR A 164 10.21 28.19 9.61
N ILE A 165 10.11 27.80 8.35
CA ILE A 165 11.06 28.14 7.28
C ILE A 165 10.34 29.08 6.32
N ARG A 166 10.91 30.24 6.03
CA ARG A 166 10.48 31.09 4.90
C ARG A 166 10.93 30.44 3.59
N GLN A 167 10.19 30.66 2.52
CA GLN A 167 10.53 30.11 1.21
C GLN A 167 11.98 30.45 0.84
N ARG A 168 12.79 29.43 0.52
CA ARG A 168 14.20 29.60 0.14
C ARG A 168 14.75 28.39 -0.59
N ARG A 169 15.80 28.60 -1.38
CA ARG A 169 16.61 27.52 -1.94
C ARG A 169 17.79 27.21 -1.02
N PHE A 170 17.99 25.93 -0.70
CA PHE A 170 19.12 25.48 0.12
C PHE A 170 19.47 24.03 -0.19
N GLY A 171 20.77 23.69 -0.27
CA GLY A 171 21.24 22.33 -0.51
C GLY A 171 20.66 21.68 -1.77
N GLY A 172 20.56 22.46 -2.86
CA GLY A 172 19.96 22.00 -4.12
C GLY A 172 18.44 21.88 -4.12
N ARG A 173 17.76 22.21 -3.01
CA ARG A 173 16.30 22.02 -2.85
C ARG A 173 15.57 23.35 -2.67
N ASN A 174 14.33 23.41 -3.15
CA ASN A 174 13.42 24.53 -2.91
C ASN A 174 12.51 24.21 -1.72
N PHE A 175 12.70 24.93 -0.62
CA PHE A 175 11.85 24.86 0.56
C PHE A 175 10.71 25.85 0.42
N LYS A 176 9.46 25.35 0.53
CA LYS A 176 8.27 26.21 0.61
C LYS A 176 8.16 26.83 2.00
N GLY A 177 7.52 28.00 2.09
CA GLY A 177 7.18 28.61 3.37
C GLY A 177 6.33 27.68 4.22
N GLY A 178 6.71 27.39 5.47
CA GLY A 178 5.93 26.47 6.30
C GLY A 178 6.66 25.93 7.52
N TYR A 179 6.04 24.97 8.19
CA TYR A 179 6.55 24.34 9.39
C TYR A 179 7.26 23.03 9.06
N TYR A 180 8.42 22.81 9.67
CA TYR A 180 9.27 21.63 9.45
C TYR A 180 9.75 21.12 10.79
N TYR A 181 9.81 19.80 10.92
CA TYR A 181 10.33 19.17 12.12
C TYR A 181 11.82 18.93 12.00
N PHE A 182 12.56 19.19 13.08
CA PHE A 182 13.96 18.85 13.22
C PHE A 182 14.08 17.84 14.36
N TYR A 183 14.78 16.74 14.13
CA TYR A 183 15.06 15.75 15.16
C TYR A 183 15.93 16.33 16.27
N GLY A 184 16.06 15.60 17.40
CA GLY A 184 16.97 15.98 18.49
C GLY A 184 18.46 15.97 18.13
N THR A 185 18.81 15.68 16.88
CA THR A 185 20.15 15.86 16.31
C THR A 185 20.30 17.16 15.54
N GLY A 186 19.23 17.94 15.39
CA GLY A 186 19.16 19.12 14.55
C GLY A 186 18.97 18.84 13.07
N ARG A 187 18.91 17.57 12.65
CA ARG A 187 18.63 17.18 11.27
C ARG A 187 17.15 17.40 10.95
N ILE A 188 16.85 17.91 9.76
CA ILE A 188 15.48 18.07 9.28
C ILE A 188 14.83 16.71 8.97
N CYS A 189 13.55 16.57 9.33
CA CYS A 189 12.69 15.46 8.96
C CYS A 189 12.30 15.55 7.48
N MET A 190 12.82 14.63 6.67
CA MET A 190 12.51 14.53 5.23
C MET A 190 11.69 13.31 4.86
N CYS A 191 11.51 12.38 5.80
CA CYS A 191 10.76 11.14 5.56
C CYS A 191 9.38 11.26 6.23
N PRO A 192 8.31 10.78 5.56
CA PRO A 192 6.97 10.64 6.13
C PRO A 192 6.98 10.15 7.58
N SER A 193 6.64 11.02 8.54
CA SER A 193 6.65 10.65 9.96
C SER A 193 5.81 11.57 10.84
N PHE A 194 5.36 11.01 11.95
CA PHE A 194 4.57 11.70 12.97
C PHE A 194 5.44 12.15 14.14
N HIS A 195 5.26 13.40 14.58
CA HIS A 195 6.01 13.97 15.70
C HIS A 195 5.10 14.69 16.69
N LYS A 196 5.28 14.40 17.98
CA LYS A 196 4.61 15.11 19.06
C LYS A 196 5.20 16.52 19.18
N VAL A 197 4.32 17.52 19.14
CA VAL A 197 4.69 18.93 19.25
C VAL A 197 3.76 19.62 20.25
N ASN A 198 4.35 20.25 21.26
CA ASN A 198 3.64 21.04 22.27
C ASN A 198 4.37 22.37 22.49
N LYS A 199 4.12 23.35 21.62
CA LYS A 199 4.73 24.69 21.68
C LYS A 199 4.06 25.68 20.72
N THR A 200 4.36 26.96 20.87
CA THR A 200 3.97 27.99 19.89
C THR A 200 5.15 28.36 18.99
N VAL A 201 4.93 28.43 17.68
CA VAL A 201 5.93 28.89 16.69
C VAL A 201 5.25 29.81 15.69
N GLN A 202 5.77 31.05 15.52
CA GLN A 202 5.21 32.04 14.59
C GLN A 202 3.69 32.24 14.79
N GLY A 203 3.26 32.41 16.05
CA GLY A 203 1.84 32.57 16.40
C GLY A 203 0.99 31.30 16.36
N LYS A 204 1.43 30.22 15.69
CA LYS A 204 0.69 28.94 15.67
C LYS A 204 0.99 28.13 16.93
N LYS A 205 -0.06 27.82 17.70
CA LYS A 205 -0.01 26.87 18.83
C LYS A 205 -0.08 25.43 18.32
N PHE A 206 0.91 24.63 18.68
CA PHE A 206 0.95 23.19 18.45
C PHE A 206 0.63 22.46 19.75
N ASN A 207 -0.30 21.51 19.69
CA ASN A 207 -0.62 20.62 20.78
C ASN A 207 -1.16 19.29 20.22
N GLY A 208 -0.27 18.29 20.10
CA GLY A 208 -0.62 16.96 19.62
C GLY A 208 0.48 16.32 18.78
N ILE A 209 0.10 15.36 17.94
CA ILE A 209 0.99 14.67 17.02
C ILE A 209 0.70 15.18 15.62
N TYR A 210 1.75 15.61 14.91
CA TYR A 210 1.65 16.22 13.59
C TYR A 210 2.48 15.47 12.57
N TYR A 211 1.99 15.45 11.34
CA TYR A 211 2.61 14.73 10.24
C TYR A 211 3.54 15.63 9.42
N PHE A 212 4.79 15.19 9.27
CA PHE A 212 5.85 15.86 8.52
C PHE A 212 6.45 14.88 7.50
N GLY A 213 7.36 15.37 6.66
CA GLY A 213 8.15 14.50 5.77
C GLY A 213 7.68 14.49 4.32
N ASN A 214 6.39 14.72 4.05
CA ASN A 214 5.92 14.92 2.67
C ASN A 214 6.41 16.28 2.13
N ASP A 215 6.49 16.44 0.80
CA ASP A 215 6.85 17.70 0.14
C ASP A 215 8.14 18.36 0.66
N ASN A 216 9.28 17.69 0.53
CA ASN A 216 10.58 18.17 1.03
C ASN A 216 10.60 18.42 2.55
N GLY A 217 9.85 17.64 3.34
CA GLY A 217 9.89 17.67 4.79
C GLY A 217 8.89 18.62 5.46
N ARG A 218 8.07 19.33 4.67
CA ARG A 218 7.09 20.28 5.21
C ARG A 218 5.97 19.52 5.92
N MET A 219 5.44 20.12 6.98
CA MET A 219 4.20 19.65 7.61
C MET A 219 3.04 19.72 6.63
N VAL A 220 2.20 18.69 6.60
CA VAL A 220 0.98 18.70 5.78
C VAL A 220 0.02 19.81 6.25
N GLN A 221 -0.65 20.44 5.28
CA GLN A 221 -1.57 21.57 5.50
C GLN A 221 -2.91 21.35 4.78
N LYS A 222 -3.30 20.10 4.62
CA LYS A 222 -4.56 19.69 4.00
C LYS A 222 -5.08 18.48 4.76
N ALA A 223 -6.37 18.46 5.04
CA ALA A 223 -7.00 17.30 5.66
C ALA A 223 -7.00 16.12 4.69
N GLY A 224 -6.76 14.92 5.18
CA GLY A 224 -6.81 13.73 4.36
C GLY A 224 -6.07 12.53 4.94
N TRP A 225 -6.16 11.44 4.20
CA TRP A 225 -5.42 10.21 4.47
C TRP A 225 -3.94 10.38 4.14
N VAL A 226 -3.08 9.91 5.03
CA VAL A 226 -1.63 9.86 4.86
C VAL A 226 -1.12 8.46 5.22
N THR A 227 -0.09 8.00 4.52
CA THR A 227 0.56 6.72 4.77
C THR A 227 1.87 6.93 5.52
N CYS A 228 2.04 6.23 6.65
CA CYS A 228 3.29 6.22 7.39
C CYS A 228 3.59 4.78 7.82
N GLU A 229 4.79 4.28 7.50
CA GLU A 229 5.21 2.91 7.85
C GLU A 229 4.20 1.82 7.39
N GLY A 230 3.63 1.99 6.19
CA GLY A 230 2.64 1.05 5.62
C GLY A 230 1.23 1.14 6.23
N GLN A 231 1.02 2.00 7.24
CA GLN A 231 -0.27 2.19 7.90
C GLN A 231 -0.95 3.48 7.44
N GLN A 232 -2.29 3.44 7.38
CA GLN A 232 -3.13 4.61 7.06
C GLN A 232 -3.49 5.38 8.32
N TYR A 233 -3.37 6.71 8.23
CA TYR A 233 -3.76 7.66 9.26
C TYR A 233 -4.54 8.79 8.62
N TYR A 234 -5.40 9.46 9.38
CA TYR A 234 -6.05 10.69 8.93
C TYR A 234 -5.48 11.90 9.66
N VAL A 235 -5.20 12.96 8.93
CA VAL A 235 -4.78 14.26 9.48
C VAL A 235 -5.79 15.36 9.19
N ASP A 236 -5.91 16.32 10.09
CA ASP A 236 -6.74 17.52 9.89
C ASP A 236 -6.08 18.53 8.92
N GLN A 237 -6.76 19.65 8.66
CA GLN A 237 -6.27 20.73 7.79
C GLN A 237 -4.93 21.34 8.24
N ASN A 238 -4.51 21.09 9.48
CA ASN A 238 -3.28 21.56 10.07
C ASN A 238 -2.20 20.46 10.15
N GLY A 239 -2.44 19.29 9.57
CA GLY A 239 -1.54 18.14 9.61
C GLY A 239 -1.53 17.43 10.96
N LYS A 240 -2.47 17.74 11.87
CA LYS A 240 -2.58 17.06 13.18
C LYS A 240 -3.28 15.73 12.99
N MET A 241 -2.72 14.67 13.57
CA MET A 241 -3.30 13.33 13.55
C MET A 241 -4.65 13.30 14.28
N LEU A 242 -5.66 12.73 13.64
CA LEU A 242 -6.93 12.41 14.28
C LEU A 242 -6.81 11.08 15.04
N VAL A 243 -7.44 11.02 16.21
CA VAL A 243 -7.46 9.85 17.10
C VAL A 243 -8.82 9.73 17.79
N ASN A 244 -9.17 8.52 18.21
CA ASN A 244 -10.38 8.16 18.96
C ASN A 244 -11.68 8.68 18.34
N ARG A 245 -11.84 8.53 17.03
CA ARG A 245 -13.03 9.04 16.32
C ARG A 245 -13.26 8.35 14.99
N TRP A 246 -14.49 8.44 14.51
CA TRP A 246 -14.84 8.03 13.16
C TRP A 246 -14.36 9.04 12.11
N LYS A 247 -13.88 8.53 10.99
CA LYS A 247 -13.62 9.30 9.78
C LYS A 247 -13.82 8.42 8.54
N ASP A 248 -14.67 8.88 7.63
CA ASP A 248 -14.94 8.24 6.32
C ASP A 248 -15.26 6.74 6.43
N GLY A 249 -16.05 6.35 7.43
CA GLY A 249 -16.44 4.96 7.67
C GLY A 249 -15.42 4.11 8.43
N TYR A 250 -14.31 4.69 8.90
CA TYR A 250 -13.27 4.02 9.70
C TYR A 250 -13.19 4.63 11.10
N TYR A 251 -12.95 3.80 12.11
CA TYR A 251 -12.65 4.30 13.45
C TYR A 251 -11.13 4.39 13.66
N LEU A 252 -10.63 5.58 14.01
CA LEU A 252 -9.22 5.82 14.31
C LEU A 252 -8.96 5.59 15.80
N LYS A 253 -8.02 4.70 16.13
CA LYS A 253 -7.63 4.37 17.51
C LYS A 253 -6.83 5.51 18.17
N SER A 254 -6.47 5.32 19.43
CA SER A 254 -5.68 6.28 20.22
C SER A 254 -4.29 6.55 19.64
N ASN A 255 -3.71 5.56 18.95
CA ASN A 255 -2.46 5.69 18.21
C ASN A 255 -2.64 6.21 16.77
N GLY A 256 -3.87 6.55 16.35
CA GLY A 256 -4.21 7.07 15.03
C GLY A 256 -4.42 6.02 13.93
N THR A 257 -4.08 4.76 14.17
CA THR A 257 -4.31 3.68 13.18
C THR A 257 -5.79 3.28 13.11
N ILE A 258 -6.22 2.78 11.95
CA ILE A 258 -7.58 2.25 11.74
C ILE A 258 -7.84 1.03 12.65
N ALA A 259 -8.96 1.01 13.33
CA ALA A 259 -9.47 -0.15 14.06
C ALA A 259 -9.96 -1.23 13.08
N LYS A 260 -9.68 -2.50 13.38
CA LYS A 260 -10.09 -3.66 12.58
C LYS A 260 -10.54 -4.77 13.52
N ASN A 261 -11.55 -5.55 13.12
CA ASN A 261 -12.04 -6.71 13.86
C ASN A 261 -12.35 -6.43 15.33
N MET A 262 -13.04 -5.32 15.62
CA MET A 262 -13.40 -4.99 17.01
C MET A 262 -14.72 -4.24 17.12
N LYS A 263 -15.31 -4.32 18.30
CA LYS A 263 -16.33 -3.36 18.75
C LYS A 263 -15.62 -2.07 19.18
N THR A 264 -16.03 -0.93 18.64
CA THR A 264 -15.48 0.37 18.97
C THR A 264 -16.02 0.88 20.32
N PRO A 265 -15.35 1.84 20.99
CA PRO A 265 -15.78 2.34 22.31
C PRO A 265 -17.19 2.93 22.35
N ASP A 266 -17.70 3.44 21.23
CA ASP A 266 -19.06 3.95 21.06
C ASP A 266 -20.10 2.85 20.73
N GLY A 267 -19.72 1.57 20.87
CA GLY A 267 -20.62 0.43 20.76
C GLY A 267 -20.89 -0.07 19.34
N GLN A 268 -20.30 0.55 18.33
CA GLN A 268 -20.40 0.15 16.92
C GLN A 268 -19.39 -0.98 16.60
N TYR A 269 -19.50 -1.60 15.42
CA TYR A 269 -18.58 -2.66 15.00
C TYR A 269 -17.78 -2.26 13.76
N VAL A 270 -16.53 -2.69 13.68
CA VAL A 270 -15.70 -2.59 12.47
C VAL A 270 -15.29 -3.97 11.98
N ASP A 271 -15.38 -4.18 10.68
CA ASP A 271 -14.99 -5.43 10.04
C ASP A 271 -13.47 -5.59 9.97
N TRP A 272 -13.02 -6.62 9.27
CA TRP A 272 -11.60 -6.94 9.11
C TRP A 272 -10.84 -5.94 8.22
N GLN A 273 -11.55 -5.21 7.36
CA GLN A 273 -10.99 -4.09 6.58
C GLN A 273 -10.95 -2.80 7.41
N GLY A 274 -11.69 -2.75 8.52
CA GLY A 274 -11.83 -1.61 9.42
C GLY A 274 -13.01 -0.72 9.08
N ARG A 275 -13.89 -1.16 8.17
CA ARG A 275 -15.11 -0.43 7.81
C ARG A 275 -16.18 -0.66 8.86
N LYS A 276 -16.98 0.37 9.10
CA LYS A 276 -18.20 0.25 9.91
C LYS A 276 -19.05 -0.90 9.39
N SER A 277 -19.48 -1.78 10.29
CA SER A 277 -20.21 -3.00 9.96
C SER A 277 -21.35 -3.25 10.95
N THR A 278 -22.29 -4.09 10.54
CA THR A 278 -23.30 -4.67 11.43
C THR A 278 -22.66 -5.71 12.35
N ARG A 279 -23.36 -6.06 13.44
CA ARG A 279 -22.92 -7.13 14.35
C ARG A 279 -22.75 -8.48 13.63
N SER A 280 -23.63 -8.75 12.66
CA SER A 280 -23.60 -9.96 11.84
C SER A 280 -22.37 -10.03 10.94
N GLU A 281 -22.06 -8.95 10.22
CA GLU A 281 -20.86 -8.87 9.37
C GLU A 281 -19.58 -8.95 10.20
N TYR A 282 -19.57 -8.32 11.38
CA TYR A 282 -18.49 -8.46 12.35
C TYR A 282 -18.31 -9.92 12.82
N ALA A 283 -19.40 -10.63 13.12
CA ALA A 283 -19.32 -12.03 13.54
C ALA A 283 -18.71 -12.94 12.46
N LEU A 284 -18.81 -12.57 11.18
CA LEU A 284 -18.18 -13.27 10.07
C LEU A 284 -16.80 -12.72 9.69
N SER A 285 -16.35 -11.61 10.27
CA SER A 285 -15.23 -10.85 9.72
C SER A 285 -13.91 -11.61 9.77
N ALA A 286 -13.66 -12.34 10.86
CA ALA A 286 -12.48 -13.19 11.01
C ALA A 286 -12.46 -14.31 9.97
N PHE A 287 -13.59 -15.00 9.79
CA PHE A 287 -13.72 -16.06 8.79
C PHE A 287 -13.60 -15.55 7.36
N LYS A 288 -14.22 -14.42 7.04
CA LYS A 288 -14.07 -13.76 5.74
C LYS A 288 -12.60 -13.42 5.47
N SER A 289 -11.90 -12.86 6.46
CA SER A 289 -10.47 -12.55 6.34
C SER A 289 -9.61 -13.79 6.12
N GLU A 290 -9.89 -14.88 6.84
CA GLU A 290 -9.19 -16.17 6.67
C GLU A 290 -9.41 -16.72 5.25
N LEU A 291 -10.68 -16.75 4.81
CA LEU A 291 -11.04 -17.31 3.51
C LEU A 291 -10.49 -16.46 2.37
N GLU A 292 -10.56 -15.13 2.45
CA GLU A 292 -9.94 -14.24 1.47
C GLU A 292 -8.42 -14.43 1.40
N SER A 293 -7.75 -14.55 2.56
CA SER A 293 -6.31 -14.82 2.59
C SER A 293 -5.98 -16.16 1.94
N PHE A 294 -6.81 -17.17 2.16
CA PHE A 294 -6.68 -18.47 1.50
C PHE A 294 -6.82 -18.36 -0.02
N VAL A 295 -7.94 -17.84 -0.54
CA VAL A 295 -8.13 -17.78 -2.00
C VAL A 295 -7.12 -16.87 -2.70
N SER A 296 -6.70 -15.76 -2.08
CA SER A 296 -5.67 -14.89 -2.66
C SER A 296 -4.29 -15.54 -2.72
N ALA A 297 -3.95 -16.42 -1.77
CA ALA A 297 -2.66 -17.11 -1.75
C ALA A 297 -2.65 -18.42 -2.55
N TYR A 298 -3.82 -19.02 -2.78
CA TYR A 298 -3.94 -20.36 -3.37
C TYR A 298 -3.63 -20.38 -4.88
N GLY A 299 -3.74 -19.24 -5.58
CA GLY A 299 -3.50 -19.15 -7.03
C GLY A 299 -4.73 -19.55 -7.86
N GLY A 300 -4.86 -18.97 -9.05
CA GLY A 300 -6.10 -18.92 -9.81
C GLY A 300 -7.00 -17.75 -9.37
N ASP A 301 -8.03 -17.51 -10.14
CA ASP A 301 -9.05 -16.51 -9.84
C ASP A 301 -10.28 -17.16 -9.24
N TRP A 302 -10.75 -16.65 -8.11
CA TRP A 302 -11.83 -17.24 -7.33
C TRP A 302 -12.91 -16.23 -7.02
N SER A 303 -14.17 -16.59 -7.26
CA SER A 303 -15.36 -15.89 -6.76
C SER A 303 -16.14 -16.83 -5.86
N VAL A 304 -16.40 -16.43 -4.62
CA VAL A 304 -17.02 -17.30 -3.60
C VAL A 304 -18.18 -16.58 -2.93
N TYR A 305 -19.34 -17.22 -2.94
CA TYR A 305 -20.54 -16.77 -2.24
C TYR A 305 -20.99 -17.82 -1.22
N ILE A 306 -21.20 -17.38 0.02
CA ILE A 306 -21.66 -18.21 1.14
C ILE A 306 -22.83 -17.51 1.79
N LYS A 307 -23.90 -18.27 2.06
CA LYS A 307 -25.06 -17.80 2.80
C LYS A 307 -25.40 -18.78 3.91
N ASP A 308 -25.34 -18.33 5.15
CA ASP A 308 -25.97 -19.05 6.27
C ASP A 308 -27.50 -18.86 6.16
N LEU A 309 -28.21 -19.96 5.93
CA LEU A 309 -29.66 -19.92 5.68
C LEU A 309 -30.49 -19.72 6.95
N LYS A 310 -29.89 -19.95 8.14
CA LYS A 310 -30.51 -19.74 9.45
C LYS A 310 -30.43 -18.28 9.87
N THR A 311 -29.26 -17.67 9.79
CA THR A 311 -29.04 -16.29 10.25
C THR A 311 -29.23 -15.24 9.15
N GLY A 312 -29.15 -15.65 7.89
CA GLY A 312 -29.17 -14.74 6.74
C GLY A 312 -27.81 -14.09 6.45
N ASN A 313 -26.77 -14.44 7.21
CA ASN A 313 -25.42 -13.90 7.07
C ASN A 313 -24.78 -14.28 5.73
N VAL A 314 -24.02 -13.36 5.12
CA VAL A 314 -23.38 -13.53 3.80
C VAL A 314 -21.89 -13.29 3.87
N VAL A 315 -21.11 -14.18 3.25
CA VAL A 315 -19.72 -13.93 2.85
C VAL A 315 -19.67 -13.93 1.33
N ASN A 316 -19.18 -12.84 0.75
CA ASN A 316 -19.07 -12.65 -0.69
C ASN A 316 -17.66 -12.15 -1.01
N ILE A 317 -16.90 -12.94 -1.78
CA ILE A 317 -15.50 -12.71 -2.11
C ILE A 317 -15.36 -12.61 -3.62
N ASN A 318 -14.73 -11.53 -4.10
CA ASN A 318 -14.45 -11.27 -5.52
C ASN A 318 -15.69 -11.46 -6.43
N ASP A 319 -16.82 -10.87 -6.04
CA ASP A 319 -18.07 -10.93 -6.82
C ASP A 319 -17.85 -10.32 -8.21
N ARG A 320 -17.98 -11.15 -9.24
CA ARG A 320 -17.82 -10.75 -10.63
C ARG A 320 -18.60 -11.67 -11.57
N GLU A 321 -18.87 -11.16 -12.76
CA GLU A 321 -19.40 -11.96 -13.86
C GLU A 321 -18.30 -12.86 -14.44
N MET A 322 -18.63 -14.12 -14.72
CA MET A 322 -17.74 -15.12 -15.33
C MET A 322 -18.51 -15.98 -16.33
N TYR A 323 -17.79 -16.70 -17.19
CA TYR A 323 -18.41 -17.74 -18.02
C TYR A 323 -18.92 -18.89 -17.12
N PRO A 324 -20.21 -19.26 -17.17
CA PRO A 324 -20.83 -20.13 -16.17
C PRO A 324 -20.61 -21.62 -16.42
N ALA A 325 -20.18 -22.00 -17.62
CA ALA A 325 -20.28 -23.38 -18.09
C ALA A 325 -21.69 -23.95 -17.78
N SER A 326 -21.79 -25.16 -17.22
CA SER A 326 -23.09 -25.79 -16.94
C SER A 326 -23.86 -25.25 -15.71
N THR A 327 -23.36 -24.26 -14.96
CA THR A 327 -24.15 -23.68 -13.85
C THR A 327 -25.35 -22.87 -14.36
N ILE A 328 -25.30 -22.36 -15.60
CA ILE A 328 -26.41 -21.66 -16.26
C ILE A 328 -27.68 -22.52 -16.36
N LYS A 329 -27.53 -23.85 -16.38
CA LYS A 329 -28.63 -24.84 -16.46
C LYS A 329 -29.59 -24.70 -15.28
N ALA A 330 -29.11 -24.30 -14.10
CA ALA A 330 -29.97 -24.07 -12.94
C ALA A 330 -30.94 -22.90 -13.16
N PHE A 331 -30.50 -21.85 -13.86
CA PHE A 331 -31.36 -20.71 -14.20
C PHE A 331 -32.34 -21.05 -15.32
N VAL A 332 -31.91 -21.81 -16.32
CA VAL A 332 -32.81 -22.31 -17.38
C VAL A 332 -33.88 -23.21 -16.80
N MET A 333 -33.55 -24.12 -15.87
CA MET A 333 -34.53 -24.90 -15.10
C MET A 333 -35.55 -24.00 -14.42
N ALA A 334 -35.11 -22.95 -13.71
CA ALA A 334 -36.01 -22.04 -13.02
C ALA A 334 -36.93 -21.27 -13.99
N SER A 335 -36.40 -20.88 -15.15
CA SER A 335 -37.18 -20.24 -16.22
C SER A 335 -38.21 -21.19 -16.84
N VAL A 336 -37.85 -22.47 -17.08
CA VAL A 336 -38.77 -23.50 -17.58
C VAL A 336 -39.96 -23.66 -16.63
N TYR A 337 -39.72 -23.81 -15.32
CA TYR A 337 -40.79 -23.89 -14.34
C TYR A 337 -41.62 -22.60 -14.27
N ASP A 338 -41.01 -21.44 -14.50
CA ASP A 338 -41.75 -20.17 -14.58
C ASP A 338 -42.67 -20.11 -15.82
N GLN A 339 -42.22 -20.62 -16.98
CA GLN A 339 -43.06 -20.75 -18.18
C GLN A 339 -44.20 -21.75 -17.97
N ILE A 340 -43.93 -22.87 -17.30
CA ILE A 340 -44.95 -23.85 -16.91
C ILE A 340 -46.00 -23.19 -16.00
N ARG A 341 -45.56 -22.49 -14.95
CA ARG A 341 -46.47 -21.78 -14.03
C ARG A 341 -47.33 -20.75 -14.76
N GLN A 342 -46.79 -20.10 -15.79
CA GLN A 342 -47.51 -19.11 -16.59
C GLN A 342 -48.45 -19.74 -17.65
N GLY A 343 -48.51 -21.07 -17.76
CA GLY A 343 -49.30 -21.75 -18.79
C GLY A 343 -48.73 -21.63 -20.20
N LYS A 344 -47.48 -21.14 -20.34
CA LYS A 344 -46.79 -20.95 -21.63
C LYS A 344 -46.06 -22.20 -22.10
N MET A 345 -45.83 -23.15 -21.20
CA MET A 345 -45.24 -24.46 -21.49
C MET A 345 -46.00 -25.53 -20.73
N GLN A 346 -46.31 -26.66 -21.37
CA GLN A 346 -46.95 -27.78 -20.69
C GLN A 346 -45.92 -28.57 -19.88
N TYR A 347 -46.28 -28.93 -18.64
CA TYR A 347 -45.47 -29.84 -17.84
C TYR A 347 -45.76 -31.30 -18.25
N SER A 348 -45.02 -31.78 -19.24
CA SER A 348 -45.12 -33.16 -19.72
C SER A 348 -43.97 -34.03 -19.20
N SER A 349 -44.13 -35.35 -19.30
CA SER A 349 -43.05 -36.31 -19.03
C SER A 349 -41.79 -36.03 -19.85
N GLY A 350 -41.95 -35.61 -21.11
CA GLY A 350 -40.84 -35.21 -21.97
C GLY A 350 -40.09 -33.98 -21.45
N VAL A 351 -40.80 -32.93 -20.97
CA VAL A 351 -40.15 -31.76 -20.36
C VAL A 351 -39.44 -32.15 -19.06
N TYR A 352 -40.06 -33.01 -18.25
CA TYR A 352 -39.44 -33.52 -17.04
C TYR A 352 -38.15 -34.31 -17.31
N SER A 353 -38.15 -35.19 -18.31
CA SER A 353 -36.95 -35.96 -18.69
C SER A 353 -35.81 -35.03 -19.10
N LEU A 354 -36.09 -33.99 -19.90
CA LEU A 354 -35.09 -33.00 -20.28
C LEU A 354 -34.55 -32.23 -19.07
N LEU A 355 -35.41 -31.85 -18.11
CA LEU A 355 -34.99 -31.21 -16.87
C LEU A 355 -34.12 -32.15 -16.02
N TRP A 356 -34.52 -33.42 -15.94
CA TRP A 356 -33.78 -34.46 -15.24
C TRP A 356 -32.39 -34.61 -15.81
N ASP A 357 -32.24 -34.82 -17.12
CA ASP A 357 -30.92 -35.05 -17.73
C ASP A 357 -30.05 -33.79 -17.73
N MET A 358 -30.66 -32.62 -18.00
CA MET A 358 -29.98 -31.33 -17.93
C MET A 358 -29.37 -31.05 -16.55
N ILE A 359 -30.08 -31.43 -15.48
CA ILE A 359 -29.61 -31.15 -14.11
C ILE A 359 -28.78 -32.31 -13.57
N THR A 360 -29.27 -33.54 -13.59
CA THR A 360 -28.68 -34.69 -12.84
C THR A 360 -27.40 -35.24 -13.45
N VAL A 361 -27.30 -35.27 -14.79
CA VAL A 361 -26.09 -35.71 -15.52
C VAL A 361 -25.44 -34.59 -16.32
N SER A 362 -26.03 -33.39 -16.26
CA SER A 362 -25.51 -32.19 -16.90
C SER A 362 -25.49 -32.26 -18.43
N ASP A 363 -26.53 -32.82 -19.04
CA ASP A 363 -26.64 -32.96 -20.49
C ASP A 363 -26.77 -31.60 -21.21
N ASN A 364 -26.04 -31.41 -22.30
CA ASN A 364 -25.99 -30.14 -23.04
C ASN A 364 -27.12 -30.02 -24.07
N GLU A 365 -27.52 -31.11 -24.71
CA GLU A 365 -28.61 -31.07 -25.69
C GLU A 365 -29.94 -30.78 -24.99
N CYS A 366 -30.18 -31.36 -23.81
CA CYS A 366 -31.36 -31.09 -23.01
C CYS A 366 -31.44 -29.61 -22.59
N TYR A 367 -30.30 -28.98 -22.29
CA TYR A 367 -30.25 -27.53 -22.09
C TYR A 367 -30.64 -26.78 -23.36
N ASN A 368 -30.04 -27.13 -24.50
CA ASN A 368 -30.31 -26.47 -25.78
C ASN A 368 -31.78 -26.58 -26.17
N GLU A 369 -32.36 -27.77 -26.00
CA GLU A 369 -33.75 -28.06 -26.27
C GLU A 369 -34.70 -27.34 -25.32
N LEU A 370 -34.42 -27.29 -24.02
CA LEU A 370 -35.24 -26.54 -23.07
C LEU A 370 -35.20 -25.03 -23.30
N VAL A 371 -34.07 -24.47 -23.73
CA VAL A 371 -34.00 -23.07 -24.17
C VAL A 371 -34.85 -22.89 -25.43
N ARG A 372 -34.67 -23.74 -26.44
CA ARG A 372 -35.40 -23.70 -27.71
C ARG A 372 -36.92 -23.78 -27.53
N ARG A 373 -37.41 -24.66 -26.65
CA ARG A 373 -38.85 -24.79 -26.34
C ARG A 373 -39.43 -23.53 -25.72
N GLN A 374 -38.68 -22.83 -24.87
CA GLN A 374 -39.13 -21.53 -24.32
C GLN A 374 -39.29 -20.48 -25.42
N GLY A 375 -38.55 -20.58 -26.52
CA GLY A 375 -38.64 -19.68 -27.68
C GLY A 375 -39.56 -20.16 -28.79
N GLY A 376 -40.46 -21.13 -28.53
CA GLY A 376 -41.37 -21.65 -29.56
C GLY A 376 -40.65 -22.35 -30.72
N GLY A 377 -39.50 -22.99 -30.47
CA GLY A 377 -38.68 -23.64 -31.49
C GLY A 377 -37.43 -22.85 -31.90
N SER A 378 -37.32 -21.58 -31.51
CA SER A 378 -36.12 -20.76 -31.72
C SER A 378 -35.21 -20.76 -30.49
N PHE A 379 -33.94 -21.16 -30.64
CA PHE A 379 -32.97 -21.07 -29.55
C PHE A 379 -32.74 -19.62 -29.11
N VAL A 380 -32.47 -18.71 -30.08
CA VAL A 380 -32.28 -17.28 -29.80
C VAL A 380 -33.54 -16.66 -29.18
N GLY A 381 -34.73 -17.01 -29.67
CA GLY A 381 -35.98 -16.60 -29.03
C GLY A 381 -36.08 -17.10 -27.58
N GLY A 382 -35.62 -18.33 -27.33
CA GLY A 382 -35.54 -18.93 -26.01
C GLY A 382 -34.61 -18.19 -25.06
N THR A 383 -33.44 -17.76 -25.54
CA THR A 383 -32.50 -16.95 -24.75
C THR A 383 -33.13 -15.63 -24.28
N ALA A 384 -33.95 -14.99 -25.12
CA ALA A 384 -34.67 -13.77 -24.75
C ALA A 384 -35.67 -14.02 -23.61
N VAL A 385 -36.40 -15.14 -23.65
CA VAL A 385 -37.33 -15.54 -22.58
C VAL A 385 -36.59 -15.81 -21.27
N VAL A 386 -35.48 -16.56 -21.31
CA VAL A 386 -34.65 -16.81 -20.13
C VAL A 386 -34.10 -15.50 -19.56
N ASN A 387 -33.57 -14.61 -20.41
CA ASN A 387 -33.05 -13.31 -19.96
C ASN A 387 -34.15 -12.39 -19.39
N GLN A 388 -35.38 -12.47 -19.88
CA GLN A 388 -36.51 -11.76 -19.29
C GLN A 388 -36.80 -12.27 -17.87
N TYR A 389 -36.81 -13.60 -17.68
CA TYR A 389 -36.90 -14.21 -16.34
C TYR A 389 -35.77 -13.73 -15.44
N LEU A 390 -34.54 -13.71 -15.94
CA LEU A 390 -33.36 -13.33 -15.17
C LEU A 390 -33.45 -11.89 -14.64
N ARG A 391 -33.77 -10.94 -15.52
CA ARG A 391 -33.95 -9.52 -15.19
C ARG A 391 -35.10 -9.33 -14.19
N LYS A 392 -36.26 -9.95 -14.43
CA LYS A 392 -37.43 -9.88 -13.55
C LYS A 392 -37.13 -10.35 -12.13
N ASN A 393 -36.24 -11.32 -11.98
CA ASN A 393 -35.89 -11.92 -10.69
C ASN A 393 -34.64 -11.32 -10.03
N GLY A 394 -34.04 -10.31 -10.65
CA GLY A 394 -32.93 -9.53 -10.08
C GLY A 394 -31.54 -10.18 -10.21
N TYR A 395 -31.36 -11.15 -11.12
CA TYR A 395 -30.05 -11.73 -11.40
C TYR A 395 -29.29 -10.81 -12.37
N LYS A 396 -28.40 -9.97 -11.82
CA LYS A 396 -27.84 -8.82 -12.55
C LYS A 396 -26.62 -9.17 -13.40
N ASN A 397 -25.91 -10.23 -13.03
CA ASN A 397 -24.63 -10.64 -13.63
C ASN A 397 -24.78 -12.02 -14.28
N THR A 398 -25.98 -12.38 -14.71
CA THR A 398 -26.31 -13.67 -15.32
C THR A 398 -27.07 -13.45 -16.61
N GLY A 399 -26.64 -14.11 -17.67
CA GLY A 399 -27.21 -14.00 -19.01
C GLY A 399 -27.10 -15.32 -19.78
N CYS A 400 -28.19 -15.69 -20.45
CA CYS A 400 -28.28 -16.82 -21.36
C CYS A 400 -28.23 -16.28 -22.79
N HIS A 401 -27.26 -16.71 -23.59
CA HIS A 401 -26.91 -16.09 -24.87
C HIS A 401 -26.45 -17.10 -25.94
N SER A 402 -25.95 -18.26 -25.54
CA SER A 402 -25.43 -19.27 -26.48
C SER A 402 -25.79 -20.70 -26.09
N SER A 403 -25.85 -21.59 -27.08
CA SER A 403 -25.97 -23.03 -26.88
C SER A 403 -24.76 -23.58 -26.13
N LEU A 404 -24.90 -24.78 -25.55
CA LEU A 404 -23.82 -25.50 -24.89
C LEU A 404 -23.41 -26.71 -25.74
N HIS A 405 -22.10 -26.99 -25.76
CA HIS A 405 -21.50 -28.05 -26.55
C HIS A 405 -20.49 -28.88 -25.71
N PRO A 406 -20.24 -30.15 -26.06
CA PRO A 406 -20.77 -30.89 -27.22
C PRO A 406 -22.29 -31.15 -27.11
N SER A 407 -22.98 -31.16 -28.25
CA SER A 407 -24.43 -31.42 -28.37
C SER A 407 -24.77 -31.89 -29.79
N SER A 408 -25.93 -32.51 -30.00
CA SER A 408 -26.38 -32.92 -31.33
C SER A 408 -26.90 -31.75 -32.17
N SER A 409 -27.41 -30.71 -31.53
CA SER A 409 -27.81 -29.46 -32.17
C SER A 409 -26.60 -28.65 -32.62
N ALA A 410 -26.76 -27.89 -33.71
CA ALA A 410 -25.78 -26.90 -34.17
C ALA A 410 -25.62 -25.73 -33.18
N TRP A 411 -24.46 -25.08 -33.22
CA TRP A 411 -24.18 -23.89 -32.42
C TRP A 411 -25.16 -22.75 -32.75
N SER A 412 -25.70 -22.10 -31.72
CA SER A 412 -26.60 -20.96 -31.85
C SER A 412 -26.32 -19.93 -30.77
N SER A 413 -26.38 -18.64 -31.13
CA SER A 413 -26.13 -17.52 -30.20
C SER A 413 -26.81 -16.25 -30.67
N ASP A 414 -27.16 -15.37 -29.72
CA ASP A 414 -27.65 -14.01 -29.96
C ASP A 414 -26.51 -12.97 -30.18
N GLY A 415 -25.26 -13.44 -30.34
CA GLY A 415 -24.06 -12.61 -30.49
C GLY A 415 -23.28 -12.41 -29.20
N TRP A 416 -23.79 -12.87 -28.06
CA TRP A 416 -23.13 -12.79 -26.76
C TRP A 416 -22.78 -14.19 -26.21
N ARG A 417 -21.93 -14.21 -25.18
CA ARG A 417 -21.59 -15.44 -24.44
C ARG A 417 -22.44 -15.57 -23.19
N ASN A 418 -22.72 -16.80 -22.76
CA ASN A 418 -23.35 -17.04 -21.46
C ASN A 418 -22.52 -16.44 -20.32
N THR A 419 -23.18 -15.86 -19.32
CA THR A 419 -22.56 -15.29 -18.12
C THR A 419 -23.32 -15.69 -16.85
N ALA A 420 -22.62 -15.79 -15.71
CA ALA A 420 -23.22 -15.85 -14.37
C ALA A 420 -22.24 -15.33 -13.31
N SER A 421 -22.74 -15.17 -12.08
CA SER A 421 -21.90 -14.91 -10.90
C SER A 421 -22.21 -15.91 -9.78
N ALA A 422 -21.22 -16.20 -8.94
CA ALA A 422 -21.40 -17.05 -7.76
C ALA A 422 -22.53 -16.52 -6.85
N LYS A 423 -22.68 -15.20 -6.77
CA LYS A 423 -23.74 -14.53 -6.01
C LYS A 423 -25.13 -14.75 -6.59
N ASP A 424 -25.33 -14.60 -7.90
CA ASP A 424 -26.63 -14.85 -8.52
C ASP A 424 -27.04 -16.33 -8.36
N CYS A 425 -26.08 -17.25 -8.51
CA CYS A 425 -26.27 -18.67 -8.19
C CYS A 425 -26.72 -18.86 -6.74
N GLY A 426 -26.10 -18.12 -5.83
CA GLY A 426 -26.42 -18.17 -4.41
C GLY A 426 -27.85 -17.72 -4.10
N ILE A 427 -28.27 -16.62 -4.72
CA ILE A 427 -29.64 -16.08 -4.59
C ILE A 427 -30.67 -17.07 -5.17
N LEU A 428 -30.37 -17.70 -6.31
CA LEU A 428 -31.25 -18.72 -6.89
C LEU A 428 -31.44 -19.90 -5.92
N LEU A 429 -30.34 -20.44 -5.39
CA LEU A 429 -30.38 -21.57 -4.45
C LEU A 429 -31.07 -21.23 -3.14
N GLU A 430 -30.90 -20.00 -2.62
CA GLU A 430 -31.66 -19.54 -1.45
C GLU A 430 -33.16 -19.53 -1.74
N LYS A 431 -33.59 -18.99 -2.89
CA LYS A 431 -35.01 -18.99 -3.28
C LYS A 431 -35.56 -20.41 -3.41
N ILE A 432 -34.80 -21.35 -3.99
CA ILE A 432 -35.18 -22.76 -4.09
C ILE A 432 -35.33 -23.36 -2.68
N TYR A 433 -34.32 -23.20 -1.82
CA TYR A 433 -34.35 -23.72 -0.45
C TYR A 433 -35.55 -23.19 0.36
N ARG A 434 -35.87 -21.90 0.21
CA ARG A 434 -36.97 -21.24 0.94
C ARG A 434 -38.36 -21.55 0.34
N GLY A 435 -38.46 -22.28 -0.76
CA GLY A 435 -39.75 -22.52 -1.43
C GLY A 435 -40.30 -21.31 -2.19
N GLN A 436 -39.43 -20.37 -2.57
CA GLN A 436 -39.77 -19.07 -3.14
C GLN A 436 -39.39 -18.95 -4.62
N CYS A 437 -38.65 -19.90 -5.19
CA CYS A 437 -38.33 -19.91 -6.60
C CYS A 437 -39.54 -20.39 -7.39
N VAL A 438 -40.18 -19.47 -8.14
CA VAL A 438 -41.42 -19.70 -8.92
C VAL A 438 -42.63 -20.03 -8.03
N SER A 439 -42.63 -21.13 -7.29
CA SER A 439 -43.62 -21.47 -6.28
C SER A 439 -43.03 -22.46 -5.28
N GLN A 440 -43.74 -22.73 -4.18
CA GLN A 440 -43.30 -23.75 -3.23
C GLN A 440 -43.21 -25.13 -3.89
N GLN A 441 -44.17 -25.49 -4.74
CA GLN A 441 -44.17 -26.75 -5.49
C GLN A 441 -42.95 -26.85 -6.42
N TYR A 442 -42.75 -25.86 -7.30
CA TYR A 442 -41.66 -25.93 -8.26
C TYR A 442 -40.28 -25.76 -7.61
N SER A 443 -40.19 -25.08 -6.47
CA SER A 443 -38.97 -25.09 -5.66
C SER A 443 -38.63 -26.50 -5.14
N ARG A 444 -39.63 -27.30 -4.73
CA ARG A 444 -39.40 -28.69 -4.33
C ARG A 444 -38.94 -29.55 -5.51
N GLU A 445 -39.54 -29.37 -6.68
CA GLU A 445 -39.11 -30.06 -7.91
C GLU A 445 -37.66 -29.70 -8.28
N MET A 446 -37.33 -28.41 -8.31
CA MET A 446 -35.96 -27.93 -8.56
C MET A 446 -34.96 -28.49 -7.55
N LEU A 447 -35.32 -28.51 -6.27
CA LEU A 447 -34.50 -29.08 -5.21
C LEU A 447 -34.31 -30.59 -5.42
N ASN A 448 -35.37 -31.31 -5.77
CA ASN A 448 -35.31 -32.75 -6.05
C ASN A 448 -34.31 -33.05 -7.18
N LEU A 449 -34.34 -32.29 -8.27
CA LEU A 449 -33.38 -32.43 -9.37
C LEU A 449 -31.93 -32.18 -8.92
N LEU A 450 -31.69 -31.11 -8.15
CA LEU A 450 -30.36 -30.79 -7.63
C LEU A 450 -29.84 -31.84 -6.61
N LEU A 451 -30.73 -32.46 -5.84
CA LEU A 451 -30.40 -33.56 -4.92
C LEU A 451 -29.98 -34.82 -5.67
N HIS A 452 -30.48 -35.05 -6.88
CA HIS A 452 -30.13 -36.20 -7.73
C HIS A 452 -28.93 -35.95 -8.67
N GLN A 453 -28.21 -34.84 -8.49
CA GLN A 453 -26.95 -34.62 -9.20
C GLN A 453 -25.97 -35.78 -8.99
N THR A 454 -25.43 -36.30 -10.09
CA THR A 454 -24.49 -37.42 -10.08
C THR A 454 -23.03 -36.95 -9.99
N LYS A 455 -22.72 -35.74 -10.48
CA LYS A 455 -21.39 -35.14 -10.38
C LYS A 455 -21.12 -34.60 -8.97
N ARG A 456 -20.52 -35.44 -8.12
CA ARG A 456 -20.25 -35.16 -6.69
C ARG A 456 -18.78 -34.84 -6.35
N TYR A 457 -17.90 -34.80 -7.34
CA TYR A 457 -16.45 -34.70 -7.12
C TYR A 457 -15.95 -33.29 -6.74
N LYS A 458 -16.82 -32.28 -6.60
CA LYS A 458 -16.48 -30.86 -6.29
C LYS A 458 -16.85 -30.46 -4.85
N ILE A 459 -17.83 -29.56 -4.63
CA ILE A 459 -18.26 -29.16 -3.28
C ILE A 459 -18.62 -30.38 -2.43
N PRO A 460 -19.39 -31.38 -2.93
CA PRO A 460 -19.78 -32.52 -2.10
C PRO A 460 -18.58 -33.34 -1.60
N SER A 461 -17.51 -33.46 -2.38
CA SER A 461 -16.29 -34.17 -1.97
C SER A 461 -15.44 -33.43 -0.93
N GLY A 462 -15.69 -32.13 -0.71
CA GLY A 462 -15.08 -31.38 0.39
C GLY A 462 -15.85 -31.51 1.72
N LEU A 463 -17.04 -32.12 1.71
CA LEU A 463 -17.88 -32.29 2.88
C LEU A 463 -17.59 -33.62 3.60
N PRO A 464 -17.86 -33.70 4.91
CA PRO A 464 -17.85 -34.98 5.61
C PRO A 464 -18.84 -35.99 5.00
N THR A 465 -18.54 -37.28 5.14
CA THR A 465 -19.41 -38.37 4.69
C THR A 465 -20.82 -38.25 5.29
N GLY A 466 -21.83 -38.47 4.46
CA GLY A 466 -23.25 -38.47 4.86
C GLY A 466 -23.91 -37.09 4.88
N ILE A 467 -23.18 -36.01 4.62
CA ILE A 467 -23.79 -34.68 4.50
C ILE A 467 -24.57 -34.57 3.19
N VAL A 468 -25.87 -34.30 3.31
CA VAL A 468 -26.75 -34.11 2.16
C VAL A 468 -26.39 -32.79 1.46
N CYS A 469 -26.26 -32.87 0.15
CA CYS A 469 -25.86 -31.75 -0.69
C CYS A 469 -26.67 -31.77 -1.99
N ALA A 470 -27.34 -30.67 -2.32
CA ALA A 470 -28.00 -30.48 -3.61
C ALA A 470 -27.12 -29.56 -4.46
N ASN A 471 -26.56 -30.02 -5.59
CA ASN A 471 -25.55 -29.25 -6.32
C ASN A 471 -25.71 -29.23 -7.84
N LYS A 472 -25.06 -28.25 -8.47
CA LYS A 472 -24.88 -28.17 -9.93
C LYS A 472 -23.46 -27.74 -10.26
N THR A 473 -22.73 -28.62 -10.96
CA THR A 473 -21.38 -28.31 -11.45
C THR A 473 -21.42 -27.49 -12.75
N GLY A 474 -20.34 -26.77 -13.01
CA GLY A 474 -19.99 -26.25 -14.33
C GLY A 474 -18.50 -26.38 -14.58
N GLU A 475 -18.11 -26.89 -15.74
CA GLU A 475 -16.70 -27.08 -16.08
C GLU A 475 -16.45 -26.89 -17.58
N THR A 476 -15.26 -26.37 -17.89
CA THR A 476 -14.57 -26.47 -19.19
C THR A 476 -13.10 -26.79 -18.91
N SER A 477 -12.26 -26.82 -19.95
CA SER A 477 -10.80 -26.89 -19.79
C SER A 477 -10.18 -25.66 -19.08
N SER A 478 -10.92 -24.55 -18.96
CA SER A 478 -10.40 -23.28 -18.41
C SER A 478 -11.11 -22.81 -17.14
N VAL A 479 -12.29 -23.36 -16.81
CA VAL A 479 -13.07 -22.95 -15.65
C VAL A 479 -13.57 -24.16 -14.87
N GLN A 480 -13.63 -24.02 -13.55
CA GLN A 480 -14.19 -25.02 -12.64
C GLN A 480 -15.12 -24.34 -11.64
N HIS A 481 -16.39 -24.70 -11.68
CA HIS A 481 -17.45 -24.13 -10.84
C HIS A 481 -18.28 -25.21 -10.18
N ASP A 482 -18.87 -24.86 -9.04
CA ASP A 482 -19.94 -25.64 -8.41
C ASP A 482 -20.81 -24.72 -7.55
N MET A 483 -22.09 -25.06 -7.42
CA MET A 483 -23.05 -24.35 -6.57
C MET A 483 -23.88 -25.37 -5.82
N ALA A 484 -24.07 -25.16 -4.52
CA ALA A 484 -24.69 -26.14 -3.65
C ALA A 484 -25.52 -25.55 -2.51
N ILE A 485 -26.62 -26.24 -2.19
CA ILE A 485 -27.29 -26.17 -0.89
C ILE A 485 -26.75 -27.32 -0.05
N VAL A 486 -26.14 -27.00 1.10
CA VAL A 486 -25.57 -27.99 2.01
C VAL A 486 -26.42 -28.06 3.27
N TYR A 487 -26.84 -29.28 3.62
CA TYR A 487 -27.61 -29.57 4.82
C TYR A 487 -26.66 -30.02 5.94
N GLY A 488 -26.03 -29.03 6.58
CA GLY A 488 -25.08 -29.27 7.66
C GLY A 488 -25.75 -29.71 8.97
N LYS A 489 -24.96 -30.30 9.88
CA LYS A 489 -25.46 -30.79 11.18
C LYS A 489 -26.03 -29.69 12.08
N LYS A 490 -25.51 -28.47 11.99
CA LYS A 490 -25.93 -27.30 12.79
C LYS A 490 -26.54 -26.20 11.93
N THR A 491 -25.97 -25.99 10.75
CA THR A 491 -26.28 -24.88 9.86
C THR A 491 -26.44 -25.39 8.44
N ASN A 492 -27.62 -25.16 7.87
CA ASN A 492 -27.84 -25.27 6.43
C ASN A 492 -27.31 -24.00 5.75
N TYR A 493 -26.61 -24.15 4.64
CA TYR A 493 -26.01 -23.02 3.95
C TYR A 493 -25.98 -23.20 2.44
N VAL A 494 -25.89 -22.08 1.72
CA VAL A 494 -25.57 -22.07 0.29
C VAL A 494 -24.09 -21.78 0.12
N LEU A 495 -23.44 -22.49 -0.79
CA LEU A 495 -22.05 -22.28 -1.20
C LEU A 495 -21.98 -22.31 -2.73
N CYS A 496 -21.51 -21.22 -3.32
CA CYS A 496 -21.21 -21.13 -4.75
C CYS A 496 -19.76 -20.73 -4.92
N ILE A 497 -19.03 -21.50 -5.72
CA ILE A 497 -17.61 -21.27 -5.99
C ILE A 497 -17.41 -21.26 -7.49
N PHE A 498 -16.93 -20.15 -8.01
CA PHE A 498 -16.53 -20.01 -9.39
C PHE A 498 -15.01 -19.81 -9.45
N SER A 499 -14.34 -20.48 -10.40
CA SER A 499 -12.89 -20.39 -10.52
C SER A 499 -12.36 -20.54 -11.95
N GLU A 500 -11.27 -19.85 -12.26
CA GLU A 500 -10.55 -19.89 -13.55
C GLU A 500 -9.06 -19.52 -13.38
N GLY A 501 -8.28 -19.53 -14.46
CA GLY A 501 -6.92 -18.99 -14.45
C GLY A 501 -5.86 -19.89 -13.80
N ALA A 502 -6.14 -21.19 -13.64
CA ALA A 502 -5.18 -22.22 -13.23
C ALA A 502 -5.56 -23.58 -13.85
N SER A 503 -4.75 -24.62 -13.61
CA SER A 503 -5.05 -25.97 -14.11
C SER A 503 -6.32 -26.55 -13.47
N GLU A 504 -6.99 -27.45 -14.20
CA GLU A 504 -8.22 -28.09 -13.74
C GLU A 504 -8.07 -28.76 -12.37
N ASP A 505 -7.03 -29.56 -12.16
CA ASP A 505 -6.78 -30.23 -10.87
C ASP A 505 -6.57 -29.24 -9.73
N HIS A 506 -5.85 -28.14 -9.99
CA HIS A 506 -5.59 -27.10 -9.00
C HIS A 506 -6.88 -26.43 -8.56
N LEU A 507 -7.72 -26.05 -9.53
CA LEU A 507 -9.03 -25.45 -9.28
C LEU A 507 -9.99 -26.44 -8.60
N LEU A 508 -9.98 -27.70 -9.02
CA LEU A 508 -10.80 -28.74 -8.40
C LEU A 508 -10.44 -28.96 -6.92
N TYR A 509 -9.14 -29.05 -6.61
CA TYR A 509 -8.67 -29.18 -5.23
C TYR A 509 -9.00 -27.92 -4.39
N GLY A 510 -8.97 -26.74 -5.00
CA GLY A 510 -9.34 -25.49 -4.33
C GLY A 510 -10.82 -25.43 -3.98
N ILE A 511 -11.72 -25.87 -4.88
CA ILE A 511 -13.16 -25.98 -4.59
C ILE A 511 -13.42 -26.90 -3.38
N ARG A 512 -12.78 -28.07 -3.35
CA ARG A 512 -12.90 -29.03 -2.22
C ARG A 512 -12.38 -28.42 -0.92
N SER A 513 -11.24 -27.74 -0.98
CA SER A 513 -10.62 -27.07 0.17
C SER A 513 -11.50 -25.96 0.74
N ILE A 514 -12.08 -25.12 -0.12
CA ILE A 514 -13.04 -24.08 0.29
C ILE A 514 -14.28 -24.72 0.92
N SER A 515 -14.85 -25.75 0.28
CA SER A 515 -16.01 -26.48 0.80
C SER A 515 -15.77 -27.01 2.22
N SER A 516 -14.62 -27.64 2.45
CA SER A 516 -14.24 -28.19 3.76
C SER A 516 -14.12 -27.09 4.83
N ARG A 517 -13.44 -25.97 4.52
CA ARG A 517 -13.28 -24.83 5.43
C ARG A 517 -14.62 -24.19 5.80
N VAL A 518 -15.50 -24.00 4.81
CA VAL A 518 -16.83 -23.43 5.03
C VAL A 518 -17.67 -24.34 5.91
N TYR A 519 -17.68 -25.65 5.63
CA TYR A 519 -18.39 -26.62 6.46
C TYR A 519 -17.86 -26.60 7.90
N GLN A 520 -16.55 -26.68 8.07
CA GLN A 520 -15.91 -26.66 9.39
C GLN A 520 -16.27 -25.39 10.16
N TYR A 521 -16.31 -24.22 9.53
CA TYR A 521 -16.67 -22.99 10.22
C TYR A 521 -18.14 -22.95 10.65
N LEU A 522 -19.07 -23.28 9.74
CA LEU A 522 -20.51 -23.16 9.98
C LEU A 522 -21.10 -24.32 10.80
N ASN A 523 -20.39 -25.45 10.87
CA ASN A 523 -20.85 -26.68 11.50
C ASN A 523 -19.84 -27.26 12.51
N LYS A 524 -18.90 -26.45 13.02
CA LYS A 524 -18.06 -26.80 14.19
C LYS A 524 -18.91 -27.04 15.42
#